data_AF-A0A7U4DIH7-F1
#
_entry.id   AF-A0A7U4DIH7-F1
#
_cell.length_a   1.000
_cell.length_b   1.000
_cell.length_c   1.000
_cell.angle_alpha   90.00
_cell.angle_beta   90.00
_cell.angle_gamma   90.00
#
_symmetry.space_group_name_H-M   'P 1'
#
loop_
_entity.id
_entity.type
_entity.pdbx_description
1 polymer ?
#
loop_
_entity_poly.entity_id
_entity_poly.type
_entity_poly.pdbx_seq_one_letter_code
_entity_poly.pdbx_strand_id
1 'polypeptide(L)'
;MDLERANLELGFINAFKQYSSVELVSMHTKIENLRAEIDALNKASSKKNKQVVNGEINSLKSELDEYIKECSIREMELYYECMKKLASANEAESKSNYKNSKGHK
;
A
#
# COMPACT_ATOMS: atom_id res chain seq x y z
N MET A 1 -18.69 9.14 -23.34
CA MET A 1 -17.85 7.94 -23.18
C MET A 1 -16.60 8.21 -22.33
N ASP A 2 -15.89 9.34 -22.52
CA ASP A 2 -14.65 9.58 -21.74
C ASP A 2 -14.88 9.92 -20.26
N LEU A 3 -15.96 10.65 -19.94
CA LEU A 3 -16.26 11.04 -18.56
C LEU A 3 -16.64 9.85 -17.67
N GLU A 4 -17.42 8.90 -18.18
CA GLU A 4 -17.82 7.70 -17.43
C GLU A 4 -16.64 6.80 -17.12
N ARG A 5 -15.72 6.65 -18.09
CA ARG A 5 -14.46 5.92 -17.91
C ARG A 5 -13.58 6.61 -16.86
N ALA A 6 -13.38 7.92 -16.97
CA ALA A 6 -12.59 8.68 -16.01
C ALA A 6 -13.16 8.60 -14.59
N ASN A 7 -14.49 8.65 -14.44
CA ASN A 7 -15.16 8.49 -13.14
C ASN A 7 -14.96 7.08 -12.55
N LEU A 8 -14.99 6.03 -13.39
CA LEU A 8 -14.73 4.66 -12.95
C LEU A 8 -13.28 4.46 -12.50
N GLU A 9 -12.32 4.97 -13.28
CA GLU A 9 -10.89 4.92 -12.94
C GLU A 9 -10.60 5.68 -11.63
N LEU A 10 -11.16 6.88 -11.47
CA LEU A 10 -11.04 7.65 -10.24
C LEU A 10 -11.70 6.94 -9.04
N GLY A 11 -12.85 6.30 -9.27
CA GLY A 11 -13.54 5.49 -8.27
C GLY A 11 -12.68 4.32 -7.80
N PHE A 12 -12.02 3.61 -8.72
CA PHE A 12 -11.08 2.55 -8.40
C PHE A 12 -9.88 3.06 -7.61
N ILE A 13 -9.25 4.17 -8.03
CA ILE A 13 -8.09 4.75 -7.34
C ILE A 13 -8.45 5.09 -5.87
N ASN A 14 -9.61 5.72 -5.65
CA ASN A 14 -10.05 6.07 -4.31
C ASN A 14 -10.36 4.85 -3.45
N ALA A 15 -11.03 3.84 -4.01
CA ALA A 15 -11.33 2.60 -3.30
C ALA A 15 -10.05 1.81 -2.97
N PHE A 16 -9.12 1.70 -3.93
CA PHE A 16 -7.84 1.05 -3.74
C PHE A 16 -7.03 1.74 -2.64
N LYS A 17 -6.97 3.07 -2.64
CA LYS A 17 -6.25 3.83 -1.60
C LYS A 17 -6.81 3.58 -0.19
N GLN A 18 -8.13 3.47 -0.04
CA GLN A 18 -8.74 3.13 1.24
C GLN A 18 -8.43 1.69 1.65
N TYR A 19 -8.53 0.76 0.70
CA TYR A 19 -8.22 -0.64 0.93
C TYR A 19 -6.75 -0.87 1.30
N SER A 20 -5.80 -0.35 0.52
CA SER A 20 -4.37 -0.49 0.79
C SER A 20 -3.98 0.15 2.11
N SER A 21 -4.58 1.28 2.48
CA SER A 21 -4.36 1.90 3.79
C SER A 21 -4.76 1.01 4.96
N VAL A 22 -5.84 0.22 4.83
CA VAL A 22 -6.28 -0.72 5.88
C VAL A 22 -5.37 -1.93 5.93
N GLU A 23 -5.07 -2.54 4.77
CA GLU A 23 -4.21 -3.73 4.70
C GLU A 23 -2.78 -3.45 5.20
N LEU A 24 -2.28 -2.24 4.98
CA LEU A 24 -0.91 -1.83 5.35
C LEU A 24 -0.84 -1.14 6.73
N VAL A 25 -1.91 -1.15 7.53
CA VAL A 25 -1.98 -0.39 8.79
C VAL A 25 -0.87 -0.75 9.78
N SER A 26 -0.53 -2.04 9.89
CA SER A 26 0.53 -2.51 10.78
C SER A 26 1.89 -2.03 10.30
N MET A 27 2.13 -2.04 8.99
CA MET A 27 3.38 -1.59 8.41
C MET A 27 3.57 -0.08 8.60
N HIS A 28 2.53 0.70 8.31
CA HIS A 28 2.53 2.14 8.59
C HIS A 28 2.78 2.44 10.07
N THR A 29 2.18 1.68 10.97
CA THR A 29 2.39 1.84 12.42
C THR A 29 3.86 1.59 12.80
N LYS A 30 4.50 0.55 12.24
CA LYS A 30 5.91 0.26 12.49
C LYS A 30 6.83 1.36 11.93
N ILE A 31 6.53 1.90 10.75
CA ILE A 31 7.24 3.06 10.15
C ILE A 31 7.18 4.27 11.08
N GLU A 32 5.99 4.61 11.56
CA GLU A 32 5.81 5.77 12.45
C GLU A 32 6.51 5.56 13.81
N ASN A 33 6.47 4.35 14.35
CA ASN A 33 7.19 4.03 15.59
C ASN A 33 8.71 4.19 15.42
N LEU A 34 9.28 3.69 14.31
CA LEU A 34 10.71 3.85 14.01
C LEU A 34 11.09 5.33 13.85
N ARG A 35 10.27 6.12 13.17
CA ARG A 35 10.47 7.58 13.05
C ARG A 35 10.47 8.26 14.42
N ALA A 36 9.49 7.94 15.26
CA ALA A 36 9.38 8.50 16.60
C ALA A 36 10.58 8.13 17.49
N GLU A 37 11.07 6.88 17.39
CA GLU A 37 12.23 6.40 18.13
C GLU A 37 13.52 7.11 17.69
N ILE A 38 13.76 7.22 16.38
CA ILE A 38 14.89 7.96 15.81
C ILE A 38 14.86 9.42 16.29
N ASP A 39 13.69 10.06 16.29
CA ASP A 39 13.54 11.44 16.75
C ASP A 39 13.81 11.58 18.25
N ALA A 40 13.36 10.63 19.07
CA ALA A 40 13.62 10.60 20.50
C ALA A 40 15.12 10.45 20.79
N LEU A 41 15.79 9.54 20.08
CA LEU A 41 17.23 9.32 20.21
C LEU A 41 18.05 10.52 19.73
N ASN A 42 17.68 11.15 18.61
CA ASN A 42 18.31 12.39 18.14
C ASN A 42 18.21 13.52 19.17
N LYS A 43 17.04 13.67 19.81
CA LYS A 43 16.85 14.66 20.89
C LYS A 43 17.69 14.31 22.13
N ALA A 44 17.80 13.04 22.49
CA ALA A 44 18.58 12.59 23.64
C ALA A 44 20.10 12.67 23.43
N SER A 45 20.59 12.37 22.21
CA SER A 45 22.01 12.39 21.85
C SER A 45 22.63 13.78 21.92
N SER A 46 21.82 14.84 21.76
CA SER A 46 22.24 16.23 21.99
C SER A 46 22.70 16.49 23.45
N LYS A 47 22.37 15.59 24.39
CA LYS A 47 22.65 15.72 25.84
C LYS A 47 23.65 14.69 26.41
N LYS A 48 24.10 13.67 25.67
CA LYS A 48 24.96 12.56 26.16
C LYS A 48 25.99 12.08 25.11
N ASN A 49 26.94 11.22 25.53
CA ASN A 49 28.05 10.64 24.73
C ASN A 49 27.65 10.31 23.27
N LYS A 50 28.25 11.01 22.30
CA LYS A 50 27.81 11.03 20.89
C LYS A 50 28.05 9.73 20.10
N GLN A 51 29.07 8.94 20.42
CA GLN A 51 29.54 7.90 19.50
C GLN A 51 28.65 6.64 19.46
N VAL A 52 28.21 6.15 20.61
CA VAL A 52 27.34 4.94 20.70
C VAL A 52 25.94 5.23 20.16
N VAL A 53 25.37 6.38 20.52
CA VAL A 53 24.02 6.78 20.10
C VAL A 53 23.94 6.98 18.58
N ASN A 54 25.03 7.41 17.93
CA ASN A 54 25.06 7.58 16.48
C ASN A 54 25.03 6.24 15.72
N GLY A 55 25.60 5.16 16.29
CA GLY A 55 25.54 3.83 15.69
C GLY A 55 24.12 3.25 15.71
N GLU A 56 23.44 3.39 16.85
CA GLU A 56 22.04 2.95 17.03
C GLU A 56 21.08 3.70 16.11
N ILE A 57 21.22 5.04 16.02
CA ILE A 57 20.40 5.86 15.11
C ILE A 57 20.61 5.44 13.65
N ASN A 58 21.84 5.14 13.24
CA ASN A 58 22.10 4.70 11.86
C ASN A 58 21.47 3.32 11.59
N SER A 59 21.54 2.40 12.55
CA SER A 59 20.88 1.09 12.44
C SER A 59 19.37 1.25 12.26
N LEU A 60 18.73 2.06 13.10
CA LEU A 60 17.29 2.32 13.02
C LEU A 60 16.88 3.00 11.71
N LYS A 61 17.71 3.91 11.17
CA LYS A 61 17.48 4.51 9.85
C LYS A 61 17.53 3.47 8.73
N SER A 62 18.50 2.55 8.78
CA SER A 62 18.58 1.46 7.81
C SER A 62 17.38 0.51 7.90
N GLU A 63 16.93 0.16 9.12
CA GLU A 63 15.71 -0.62 9.33
C GLU A 63 14.47 0.10 8.77
N LEU A 64 14.33 1.41 9.05
CA LEU A 64 13.25 2.24 8.53
C LEU A 64 13.23 2.26 6.99
N ASP A 65 14.39 2.46 6.35
CA ASP A 65 14.51 2.48 4.89
C ASP A 65 14.12 1.14 4.25
N GLU A 66 14.53 0.04 4.87
CA GLU A 66 14.16 -1.31 4.42
C GLU A 66 12.66 -1.54 4.53
N TYR A 67 12.07 -1.15 5.68
CA TYR A 67 10.66 -1.34 5.94
C TYR A 67 9.76 -0.46 5.06
N ILE A 68 10.20 0.76 4.71
CA ILE A 68 9.51 1.62 3.72
C ILE A 68 9.48 0.95 2.34
N LYS A 69 10.60 0.34 1.93
CA LYS A 69 10.67 -0.40 0.65
C LYS A 69 9.73 -1.60 0.67
N GLU A 70 9.73 -2.38 1.76
CA GLU A 70 8.83 -3.52 1.93
C GLU A 70 7.36 -3.09 1.87
N CYS A 71 6.99 -2.00 2.55
CA CYS A 71 5.64 -1.44 2.51
C CYS A 71 5.23 -1.03 1.09
N SER A 72 6.13 -0.39 0.35
CA SER A 72 5.90 0.01 -1.05
C SER A 72 5.72 -1.19 -1.98
N ILE A 73 6.53 -2.24 -1.80
CA ILE A 73 6.40 -3.48 -2.55
C ILE A 73 5.05 -4.13 -2.27
N ARG A 74 4.65 -4.21 -0.99
CA ARG A 74 3.38 -4.82 -0.62
C ARG A 74 2.18 -4.05 -1.17
N GLU A 75 2.24 -2.71 -1.21
CA GLU A 75 1.19 -1.91 -1.86
C GLU A 75 1.04 -2.24 -3.36
N MET A 76 2.16 -2.42 -4.06
CA MET A 76 2.15 -2.81 -5.47
C MET A 76 1.61 -4.22 -5.69
N GLU A 77 1.92 -5.16 -4.80
CA GLU A 77 1.33 -6.51 -4.83
C GLU A 77 -0.19 -6.46 -4.65
N LEU A 78 -0.68 -5.69 -3.67
CA LEU A 78 -2.12 -5.50 -3.45
C LEU A 78 -2.81 -4.93 -4.69
N TYR A 79 -2.19 -3.95 -5.35
CA TYR A 79 -2.71 -3.39 -6.60
C TYR A 79 -2.83 -4.48 -7.68
N TYR A 80 -1.79 -5.28 -7.86
CA TYR A 80 -1.79 -6.35 -8.86
C TYR A 80 -2.85 -7.43 -8.55
N GLU A 81 -2.99 -7.82 -7.29
CA GLU A 81 -4.02 -8.75 -6.82
C GLU A 81 -5.43 -8.22 -7.13
N CYS A 82 -5.69 -6.93 -6.88
CA CYS A 82 -6.95 -6.27 -7.21
C CYS A 82 -7.23 -6.29 -8.72
N MET A 83 -6.26 -5.91 -9.54
CA MET A 83 -6.40 -5.89 -10.99
C MET A 83 -6.68 -7.29 -11.56
N LYS A 84 -6.01 -8.31 -11.04
CA LYS A 84 -6.23 -9.70 -11.44
C LYS A 84 -7.66 -10.17 -11.11
N LYS A 85 -8.17 -9.83 -9.92
CA LYS A 85 -9.56 -10.14 -9.52
C LYS A 85 -10.58 -9.45 -10.42
N LEU A 86 -10.36 -8.16 -10.74
CA LEU A 86 -11.23 -7.40 -11.65
C LEU A 86 -11.26 -8.00 -13.06
N ALA A 87 -10.11 -8.39 -13.60
CA ALA A 87 -10.04 -9.04 -14.90
C ALA A 87 -10.84 -10.36 -14.93
N SER A 88 -10.68 -11.21 -13.91
CA SER A 88 -11.41 -12.47 -13.80
C SER A 88 -12.93 -12.26 -13.64
N ALA A 89 -13.36 -11.24 -12.90
CA ALA A 89 -14.77 -10.91 -12.75
C ALA A 89 -15.42 -10.51 -14.09
N ASN A 90 -14.74 -9.68 -14.87
CA ASN A 90 -15.20 -9.25 -16.20
C ASN A 90 -15.31 -10.42 -17.19
N GLU A 91 -14.40 -11.39 -17.14
CA GLU A 91 -14.47 -12.59 -17.98
C GLU A 91 -15.66 -13.49 -17.62
N ALA A 92 -15.93 -13.66 -16.31
CA ALA A 92 -17.06 -14.46 -15.84
C ALA A 92 -18.40 -13.82 -16.22
N GLU A 93 -18.52 -12.49 -16.09
CA GLU A 93 -19.71 -11.74 -16.46
C GLU A 93 -19.96 -11.77 -17.98
N SER A 94 -18.91 -11.61 -18.78
CA SER A 94 -18.98 -11.72 -20.26
C SER A 94 -19.46 -13.11 -20.72
N LYS A 95 -18.99 -14.18 -20.06
CA LYS A 95 -19.44 -15.56 -20.35
C LYS A 95 -20.89 -15.82 -19.91
N SER A 96 -21.36 -15.15 -18.86
CA SER A 96 -22.75 -15.25 -18.39
C SER A 96 -23.73 -14.54 -19.34
N ASN A 97 -23.39 -13.35 -19.83
CA ASN A 97 -24.21 -12.57 -20.74
C ASN A 97 -24.37 -13.22 -22.12
N TYR A 98 -23.35 -13.95 -22.59
CA TYR A 98 -23.44 -14.73 -23.83
C TYR A 98 -24.43 -15.92 -23.73
N LYS A 99 -24.66 -16.47 -22.53
CA LYS A 99 -25.63 -17.55 -22.33
C LYS A 99 -27.07 -17.05 -22.26
N ASN A 100 -27.31 -15.87 -21.69
CA ASN A 100 -28.66 -15.29 -21.61
C ASN A 100 -29.18 -14.78 -22.95
N SER A 101 -28.32 -14.35 -23.88
CA SER A 101 -28.77 -13.84 -25.18
C SER A 101 -29.22 -14.91 -26.18
N LYS A 102 -28.95 -16.20 -25.93
CA LYS A 102 -29.39 -17.33 -26.78
C LYS A 102 -30.74 -17.94 -26.37
N GLY A 103 -31.43 -17.38 -25.38
CA GLY A 103 -32.69 -17.87 -24.84
C GLY A 103 -33.97 -17.22 -25.39
N HIS A 104 -33.88 -16.30 -26.36
CA HIS A 104 -35.06 -15.76 -27.05
C HIS A 104 -35.14 -16.33 -28.47
N LYS A 105 -35.96 -17.37 -28.61
CA LYS A 105 -36.67 -17.74 -29.84
C LYS A 105 -38.15 -17.59 -29.59
#